data_AF-A0A7S1S1K5-F1
#
_entry.id   AF-A0A7S1S1K5-F1
#
_cell.length_a   1.000
_cell.length_b   1.000
_cell.length_c   1.000
_cell.angle_alpha   90.00
_cell.angle_beta   90.00
_cell.angle_gamma   90.00
#
_symmetry.space_group_name_H-M   'P 1'
#
loop_
_entity.id
_entity.type
_entity.pdbx_description
1 polymer ?
#
loop_
_entity_poly.entity_id
_entity_poly.type
_entity_poly.pdbx_seq_one_letter_code
_entity_poly.pdbx_strand_id
1 'polypeptide(L)'
;VHPDLPCLTQRAIRELCGPEMLRSDIYKAFNDAMLQNFIEPLGRNANEELVIQDIEIPMDRSAEWIHKFLRVVPSLRIGKIKLARPGLPETVPMWLCPVKGTSSPLMPMHAGELYINFGFWDALQGPETKGGMTTGTVNKALEQLTEAMSGKKT
;
A
#
# COMPACT_ATOMS: atom_id res chain seq x y z
N VAL A 1 -6.72 22.10 1.74
CA VAL A 1 -6.32 21.32 2.93
C VAL A 1 -7.53 20.51 3.35
N HIS A 2 -7.52 19.20 3.13
CA HIS A 2 -8.67 18.32 3.39
C HIS A 2 -8.93 18.24 4.92
N PRO A 3 -10.20 18.32 5.39
CA PRO A 3 -10.53 18.49 6.81
C PRO A 3 -10.55 17.20 7.64
N ASP A 4 -10.20 16.04 7.09
CA ASP A 4 -10.62 14.74 7.67
C ASP A 4 -9.57 14.01 8.52
N LEU A 5 -8.53 14.69 9.03
CA LEU A 5 -7.56 14.12 9.98
C LEU A 5 -7.43 15.01 11.24
N PRO A 6 -8.30 14.82 12.26
CA PRO A 6 -8.42 15.71 13.42
C PRO A 6 -7.18 15.76 14.32
N CYS A 7 -6.40 14.68 14.38
CA CYS A 7 -5.30 14.56 15.32
C CYS A 7 -4.01 15.28 14.89
N LEU A 8 -3.81 15.51 13.59
CA LEU A 8 -2.56 16.08 13.05
C LEU A 8 -2.62 17.60 12.84
N THR A 9 -3.81 18.21 12.96
CA THR A 9 -4.02 19.66 12.81
C THR A 9 -4.03 20.40 14.15
N GLN A 10 -4.11 19.71 15.28
CA GLN A 10 -4.16 20.34 16.60
C GLN A 10 -2.74 20.61 17.14
N ARG A 11 -2.35 21.89 17.10
CA ARG A 11 -1.07 22.39 17.64
C ARG A 11 -0.82 21.94 19.09
N ALA A 12 -1.86 21.88 19.91
CA ALA A 12 -1.75 21.43 21.30
C ALA A 12 -1.31 19.97 21.42
N ILE A 13 -1.83 19.06 20.57
CA ILE A 13 -1.41 17.65 20.55
C ILE A 13 0.06 17.57 20.13
N ARG A 14 0.46 18.32 19.11
CA ARG A 14 1.85 18.37 18.64
C ARG A 14 2.82 18.87 19.72
N GLU A 15 2.41 19.87 20.49
CA GLU A 15 3.22 20.44 21.57
C GLU A 15 3.26 19.54 22.82
N LEU A 16 2.20 18.79 23.12
CA LEU A 16 2.15 17.85 24.25
C LEU A 16 2.89 16.53 23.97
N CYS A 17 2.78 16.00 22.74
CA CYS A 17 3.42 14.75 22.36
C CYS A 17 4.92 14.93 22.08
N GLY A 18 5.35 16.13 21.65
CA GLY A 18 6.72 16.39 21.24
C GLY A 18 7.12 15.66 19.93
N PRO A 19 8.25 16.03 19.30
CA PRO A 19 8.66 15.48 18.00
C PRO A 19 8.97 13.98 18.05
N GLU A 20 9.43 13.46 19.19
CA GLU A 20 9.76 12.04 19.37
C GLU A 20 8.53 11.14 19.20
N MET A 21 7.37 11.56 19.70
CA MET A 21 6.12 10.78 19.61
C MET A 21 5.45 10.87 18.23
N LEU A 22 5.94 11.76 17.36
CA LEU A 22 5.41 11.97 16.00
C LEU A 22 6.18 11.19 14.93
N ARG A 23 7.19 10.41 15.34
CA ARG A 23 7.88 9.51 14.45
C ARG A 23 6.93 8.42 13.95
N SER A 24 7.11 8.02 12.70
CA SER A 24 6.23 7.05 12.03
C SER A 24 6.25 5.67 12.68
N ASP A 25 7.37 5.28 13.29
CA ASP A 25 7.51 4.00 14.01
C ASP A 25 6.63 3.95 15.26
N ILE A 26 6.60 5.04 16.04
CA ILE A 26 5.72 5.17 17.21
C ILE A 26 4.26 5.22 16.78
N TYR A 27 3.94 6.00 15.74
CA TYR A 27 2.59 6.01 15.17
C TYR A 27 2.15 4.60 14.73
N LYS A 28 3.03 3.85 14.08
CA LYS A 28 2.74 2.48 13.64
C LYS A 28 2.49 1.55 14.83
N ALA A 29 3.34 1.59 15.85
CA ALA A 29 3.17 0.80 17.06
C ALA A 29 1.87 1.11 17.79
N PHE A 30 1.50 2.39 17.90
CA PHE A 30 0.22 2.82 18.46
C PHE A 30 -0.95 2.31 17.62
N ASN A 31 -0.91 2.49 16.29
CA ASN A 31 -1.97 2.05 15.40
C ASN A 31 -2.15 0.52 15.44
N ASP A 32 -1.06 -0.24 15.49
CA ASP A 32 -1.10 -1.70 15.60
C ASP A 32 -1.68 -2.14 16.95
N ALA A 33 -1.28 -1.50 18.05
CA ALA A 33 -1.87 -1.76 19.36
C ALA A 33 -3.38 -1.42 19.38
N MET A 34 -3.79 -0.34 18.72
CA MET A 34 -5.21 0.03 18.61
C MET A 34 -5.99 -1.01 17.80
N LEU A 35 -5.45 -1.46 16.66
CA LEU A 35 -6.06 -2.48 15.82
C LEU A 35 -6.22 -3.80 16.59
N GLN A 36 -5.15 -4.31 17.20
CA GLN A 36 -5.12 -5.59 17.87
C GLN A 36 -5.98 -5.64 19.14
N ASN A 37 -5.96 -4.57 19.95
CA ASN A 37 -6.64 -4.59 21.24
C ASN A 37 -8.11 -4.14 21.18
N PHE A 38 -8.49 -3.35 20.18
CA PHE A 38 -9.83 -2.76 20.12
C PHE A 38 -10.61 -3.08 18.85
N ILE A 39 -9.97 -3.25 17.69
CA ILE A 39 -10.68 -3.43 16.41
C ILE A 39 -10.84 -4.92 16.05
N GLU A 40 -9.75 -5.69 16.15
CA GLU A 40 -9.75 -7.14 15.88
C GLU A 40 -10.70 -7.93 16.77
N PRO A 41 -10.81 -7.67 18.09
CA PRO A 41 -11.76 -8.36 18.95
C PRO A 41 -13.22 -8.06 18.61
N LEU A 42 -13.48 -6.93 17.95
CA LEU A 42 -14.81 -6.57 17.43
C LEU A 42 -15.12 -7.25 16.08
N GLY A 43 -14.17 -7.99 15.50
CA GLY A 43 -14.30 -8.68 14.21
C GLY A 43 -14.45 -7.75 13.01
N ARG A 44 -14.27 -6.43 13.18
CA ARG A 44 -14.57 -5.43 12.14
C ARG A 44 -13.61 -5.46 10.95
N ASN A 45 -12.42 -6.02 11.14
CA ASN A 45 -11.39 -6.21 10.12
C ASN A 45 -11.04 -7.70 9.92
N ALA A 46 -11.93 -8.61 10.35
CA ALA A 46 -11.69 -10.04 10.16
C ALA A 46 -11.56 -10.37 8.66
N ASN A 47 -10.49 -11.08 8.32
CA ASN A 47 -10.13 -11.43 6.93
C ASN A 47 -9.84 -10.22 6.04
N GLU A 48 -9.41 -9.10 6.61
CA GLU A 48 -8.90 -7.97 5.83
C GLU A 48 -7.38 -7.98 5.79
N GLU A 49 -6.84 -7.75 4.61
CA GLU A 49 -5.41 -7.62 4.39
C GLU A 49 -5.11 -6.19 3.92
N LEU A 50 -4.34 -5.45 4.71
CA LEU A 50 -3.77 -4.18 4.30
C LEU A 50 -2.67 -4.47 3.28
N VAL A 51 -2.94 -4.12 2.02
CA VAL A 51 -1.99 -4.27 0.93
C VAL A 51 -1.42 -2.90 0.64
N ILE A 52 -0.14 -2.74 1.00
CA ILE A 52 0.65 -1.53 0.80
C ILE A 52 1.87 -1.95 0.00
N GLN A 53 1.88 -1.57 -1.26
CA GLN A 53 2.97 -1.87 -2.19
C GLN A 53 3.54 -0.55 -2.70
N ASP A 54 4.83 -0.39 -2.53
CA ASP A 54 5.65 0.66 -3.12
C ASP A 54 6.83 -0.07 -3.77
N ILE A 55 6.77 -0.23 -5.09
CA ILE A 55 7.67 -1.12 -5.83
C ILE A 55 8.19 -0.46 -7.09
N GLU A 56 9.38 -0.83 -7.53
CA GLU A 56 9.96 -0.41 -8.79
C GLU A 56 10.00 -1.58 -9.76
N ILE A 57 9.44 -1.40 -10.95
CA ILE A 57 9.51 -2.37 -12.05
C ILE A 57 10.24 -1.72 -13.23
N PRO A 58 11.18 -2.42 -13.90
CA PRO A 58 11.73 -1.96 -15.17
C PRO A 58 10.63 -1.56 -16.17
N MET A 59 10.85 -0.48 -16.92
CA MET A 59 9.83 0.10 -17.81
C MET A 59 9.29 -0.92 -18.83
N ASP A 60 10.16 -1.77 -19.38
CA ASP A 60 9.83 -2.81 -20.35
C ASP A 60 8.96 -3.94 -19.78
N ARG A 61 8.98 -4.15 -18.45
CA ARG A 61 8.16 -5.13 -17.73
C ARG A 61 6.91 -4.55 -17.08
N SER A 62 6.82 -3.23 -16.98
CA SER A 62 5.77 -2.53 -16.22
C SER A 62 4.36 -2.83 -16.73
N ALA A 63 4.15 -2.89 -18.05
CA ALA A 63 2.85 -3.24 -18.61
C ALA A 63 2.41 -4.68 -18.29
N GLU A 64 3.35 -5.63 -18.36
CA GLU A 64 3.09 -7.02 -18.00
C GLU A 64 2.77 -7.16 -16.50
N TRP A 65 3.50 -6.42 -15.65
CA TRP A 65 3.25 -6.39 -14.22
C TRP A 65 1.84 -5.90 -13.90
N ILE A 66 1.37 -4.80 -14.51
CA ILE A 66 -0.01 -4.29 -14.31
C ILE A 66 -1.05 -5.37 -14.67
N HIS A 67 -0.87 -6.05 -15.80
CA HIS A 67 -1.81 -7.10 -16.21
C HIS A 67 -1.86 -8.28 -15.24
N LYS A 68 -0.73 -8.65 -14.64
CA LYS A 68 -0.67 -9.70 -13.62
C LYS A 68 -1.18 -9.23 -12.26
N PHE A 69 -0.86 -7.99 -11.87
CA PHE A 69 -1.39 -7.34 -10.67
C PHE A 69 -2.92 -7.38 -10.68
N LEU A 70 -3.56 -7.01 -11.78
CA LEU A 70 -5.04 -7.00 -11.89
C LEU A 70 -5.67 -8.39 -11.78
N ARG A 71 -4.89 -9.47 -11.92
CA ARG A 71 -5.36 -10.85 -11.68
C ARG A 71 -5.21 -11.26 -10.22
N VAL A 72 -4.12 -10.85 -9.58
CA VAL A 72 -3.86 -11.09 -8.14
C VAL A 72 -4.80 -10.24 -7.29
N VAL A 73 -4.92 -8.97 -7.66
CA VAL A 73 -5.82 -7.98 -7.07
C VAL A 73 -6.81 -7.56 -8.14
N PRO A 74 -7.90 -8.32 -8.36
CA PRO A 74 -9.00 -7.88 -9.21
C PRO A 74 -9.70 -6.74 -8.49
N SER A 75 -9.17 -5.54 -8.65
CA SER A 75 -9.42 -4.42 -7.76
C SER A 75 -10.86 -3.90 -7.80
N LEU A 76 -11.63 -4.27 -8.81
CA LEU A 76 -13.08 -4.07 -8.83
C LEU A 76 -13.80 -4.93 -7.78
N ARG A 77 -13.35 -6.17 -7.60
CA ARG A 77 -13.96 -7.15 -6.71
C ARG A 77 -13.44 -7.05 -5.28
N ILE A 78 -12.14 -6.82 -5.12
CA ILE A 78 -11.49 -6.76 -3.81
C ILE A 78 -10.90 -5.37 -3.58
N GLY A 79 -10.97 -4.89 -2.34
CA GLY A 79 -10.52 -3.55 -1.97
C GLY A 79 -11.66 -2.62 -1.59
N LYS A 80 -11.40 -1.74 -0.62
CA LYS A 80 -12.40 -0.82 -0.07
C LYS A 80 -12.43 0.50 -0.83
N ILE A 81 -11.31 0.92 -1.41
CA ILE A 81 -11.25 2.20 -2.12
C ILE A 81 -11.76 2.03 -3.54
N LYS A 82 -12.91 2.64 -3.86
CA LYS A 82 -13.47 2.69 -5.20
C LYS A 82 -13.54 4.13 -5.70
N LEU A 83 -12.95 4.37 -6.87
CA LEU A 83 -13.07 5.63 -7.60
C LEU A 83 -14.19 5.49 -8.63
N ALA A 84 -15.25 6.28 -8.44
CA ALA A 84 -16.36 6.38 -9.37
C ALA A 84 -16.25 7.68 -10.16
N ARG A 85 -16.23 7.59 -11.50
CA ARG A 85 -16.30 8.75 -12.39
C ARG A 85 -17.53 8.59 -13.29
N PRO A 86 -18.35 9.64 -13.48
CA PRO A 86 -19.54 9.54 -14.32
C PRO A 86 -19.20 9.00 -15.72
N GLY A 87 -19.94 7.97 -16.15
CA GLY A 87 -19.75 7.33 -17.46
C GLY A 87 -18.60 6.33 -17.55
N LEU A 88 -17.90 6.02 -16.45
CA LEU A 88 -16.85 5.00 -16.39
C LEU A 88 -17.19 3.95 -15.33
N PRO A 89 -16.68 2.71 -15.46
CA PRO A 89 -16.76 1.72 -14.39
C PRO A 89 -16.02 2.23 -13.15
N GLU A 90 -16.39 1.70 -11.98
CA GLU A 90 -15.59 1.87 -10.77
C GLU A 90 -14.16 1.40 -11.03
N THR A 91 -13.19 1.98 -10.33
CA THR A 91 -11.78 1.61 -10.43
C THR A 91 -11.13 1.74 -9.05
N VAL A 92 -9.87 1.30 -8.91
CA VAL A 92 -9.09 1.57 -7.70
C VAL A 92 -7.93 2.50 -8.05
N PRO A 93 -7.43 3.29 -7.08
CA PRO A 93 -6.23 4.08 -7.31
C PRO A 93 -4.99 3.18 -7.40
N MET A 94 -4.15 3.46 -8.38
CA MET A 94 -2.76 3.02 -8.44
C MET A 94 -1.93 4.25 -8.83
N TRP A 95 -0.82 4.46 -8.13
CA TRP A 95 0.14 5.51 -8.43
C TRP A 95 1.20 4.96 -9.38
N LEU A 96 1.55 5.74 -10.39
CA LEU A 96 2.58 5.40 -11.37
C LEU A 96 3.51 6.60 -11.50
N CYS A 97 4.78 6.42 -11.15
CA CYS A 97 5.79 7.46 -11.23
C CYS A 97 6.98 6.97 -12.07
N PRO A 98 7.21 7.54 -13.26
CA PRO A 98 8.42 7.26 -14.01
C PRO A 98 9.65 7.77 -13.25
N VAL A 99 10.62 6.89 -13.02
CA VAL A 99 11.85 7.22 -12.33
C VAL A 99 13.06 6.74 -13.14
N LYS A 100 14.15 7.50 -13.05
CA LYS A 100 15.43 7.07 -13.59
C LYS A 100 16.20 6.36 -12.48
N GLY A 101 16.67 5.15 -12.78
CA GLY A 101 17.41 4.32 -11.84
C GLY A 101 18.64 5.05 -11.30
N THR A 102 18.86 4.90 -10.00
CA THR A 102 20.02 5.45 -9.28
C THR A 102 20.71 4.33 -8.53
N SER A 103 22.01 4.46 -8.27
CA SER A 103 22.76 3.53 -7.42
C SER A 103 22.57 3.80 -5.91
N SER A 104 21.47 4.46 -5.53
CA SER A 104 21.16 4.75 -4.12
C SER A 104 20.90 3.45 -3.37
N PRO A 105 21.48 3.25 -2.17
CA PRO A 105 21.16 2.10 -1.34
C PRO A 105 19.68 2.02 -0.94
N LEU A 106 18.98 3.16 -0.90
CA LEU A 106 17.56 3.24 -0.54
C LEU A 106 16.63 2.76 -1.65
N MET A 107 17.08 2.78 -2.91
CA MET A 107 16.31 2.33 -4.07
C MET A 107 17.27 1.64 -5.05
N PRO A 108 17.66 0.37 -4.80
CA PRO A 108 18.71 -0.30 -5.54
C PRO A 108 18.24 -0.68 -6.95
N MET A 109 18.36 0.27 -7.87
CA MET A 109 18.05 0.17 -9.29
C MET A 109 19.32 0.25 -10.13
N HIS A 110 19.25 -0.22 -11.39
CA HIS A 110 20.35 -0.02 -12.32
C HIS A 110 20.43 1.45 -12.75
N ALA A 111 21.59 2.07 -12.54
CA ALA A 111 21.79 3.48 -12.86
C ALA A 111 21.59 3.74 -14.35
N GLY A 112 20.75 4.73 -14.69
CA GLY A 112 20.51 5.13 -16.07
C GLY A 112 19.35 4.41 -16.78
N GLU A 113 18.86 3.29 -16.24
CA GLU A 113 17.66 2.61 -16.72
C GLU A 113 16.38 3.33 -16.30
N LEU A 114 15.28 3.06 -17.00
CA LEU A 114 13.96 3.62 -16.68
C LEU A 114 13.11 2.58 -15.94
N TYR A 115 12.48 3.03 -14.87
CA TYR A 115 11.56 2.23 -14.05
C TYR A 115 10.23 2.98 -13.92
N ILE A 116 9.18 2.23 -13.60
CA ILE A 116 7.97 2.79 -13.01
C ILE A 116 7.96 2.38 -11.54
N ASN A 117 7.91 3.38 -10.67
CA ASN A 117 7.54 3.17 -9.27
C ASN A 117 6.01 3.10 -9.19
N PHE A 118 5.50 1.97 -8.69
CA PHE A 118 4.09 1.67 -8.49
C PHE A 118 3.74 1.79 -7.01
N GLY A 119 2.77 2.65 -6.71
CA GLY A 119 2.15 2.73 -5.40
C GLY A 119 0.75 2.11 -5.42
N PHE A 120 0.42 1.23 -4.48
CA PHE A 120 -0.92 0.70 -4.28
C PHE A 120 -1.23 0.45 -2.80
N TRP A 121 -2.17 1.21 -2.24
CA TRP A 121 -2.55 1.14 -0.83
C TRP A 121 -4.06 0.95 -0.69
N ASP A 122 -4.50 -0.21 -0.22
CA ASP A 122 -5.91 -0.48 0.08
C ASP A 122 -6.02 -1.55 1.18
N ALA A 123 -7.15 -1.57 1.88
CA ALA A 123 -7.56 -2.71 2.70
C ALA A 123 -8.38 -3.64 1.81
N LEU A 124 -7.82 -4.81 1.48
CA LEU A 124 -8.49 -5.81 0.67
C LEU A 124 -9.34 -6.73 1.54
N GLN A 125 -10.53 -7.06 1.06
CA GLN A 125 -11.43 -8.02 1.68
C GLN A 125 -12.01 -8.94 0.59
N GLY A 126 -11.85 -10.24 0.78
CA GLY A 126 -12.34 -11.27 -0.14
C GLY A 126 -11.89 -12.67 0.28
N PRO A 127 -12.21 -13.71 -0.51
CA PRO A 127 -11.73 -15.07 -0.26
C PRO A 127 -10.20 -15.17 -0.13
N GLU A 128 -9.47 -14.33 -0.87
CA GLU A 128 -8.00 -14.31 -0.93
C GLU A 128 -7.36 -13.79 0.36
N THR A 129 -8.08 -12.98 1.13
CA THR A 129 -7.59 -12.31 2.34
C THR A 129 -8.03 -13.03 3.61
N LYS A 130 -8.48 -14.30 3.50
CA LYS A 130 -8.84 -15.13 4.66
C LYS A 130 -7.66 -15.23 5.63
N GLY A 131 -7.92 -15.00 6.91
CA GLY A 131 -6.87 -14.89 7.94
C GLY A 131 -6.14 -13.54 7.96
N GLY A 132 -6.57 -12.59 7.11
CA GLY A 132 -6.18 -11.19 7.11
C GLY A 132 -4.67 -10.96 7.11
N MET A 133 -4.25 -9.94 7.85
CA MET A 133 -2.86 -9.54 8.02
C MET A 133 -1.93 -10.67 8.49
N THR A 134 -2.42 -11.61 9.31
CA THR A 134 -1.60 -12.73 9.80
C THR A 134 -1.18 -13.66 8.66
N THR A 135 -2.02 -13.83 7.64
CA THR A 135 -1.71 -14.69 6.49
C THR A 135 -0.91 -13.93 5.43
N GLY A 136 -1.33 -12.71 5.09
CA GLY A 136 -0.62 -11.84 4.15
C GLY A 136 -0.54 -12.43 2.73
N THR A 137 -1.57 -13.16 2.30
CA THR A 137 -1.57 -13.92 1.05
C THR A 137 -1.35 -13.00 -0.15
N VAL A 138 -2.05 -11.87 -0.19
CA VAL A 138 -2.01 -10.98 -1.35
C VAL A 138 -0.67 -10.23 -1.42
N ASN A 139 -0.17 -9.72 -0.29
CA ASN A 139 1.13 -9.06 -0.22
C ASN A 139 2.24 -10.01 -0.70
N LYS A 140 2.27 -11.25 -0.21
CA LYS A 140 3.26 -12.26 -0.64
C LYS A 140 3.16 -12.56 -2.13
N ALA A 141 1.95 -12.71 -2.66
CA ALA A 141 1.75 -12.95 -4.09
C ALA A 141 2.24 -11.78 -4.95
N LEU A 142 2.01 -10.53 -4.51
CA LEU A 142 2.49 -9.34 -5.19
C LEU A 142 4.01 -9.15 -5.09
N GLU A 143 4.61 -9.47 -3.94
CA GLU A 143 6.06 -9.46 -3.74
C GLU A 143 6.74 -10.48 -4.67
N GLN A 144 6.23 -11.71 -4.73
CA GLN A 144 6.71 -12.74 -5.66
C GLN A 144 6.55 -12.32 -7.13
N LEU A 145 5.41 -11.71 -7.48
CA LEU A 145 5.19 -11.18 -8.83
C LEU A 145 6.20 -10.08 -9.18
N THR A 146 6.50 -9.21 -8.21
CA THR A 146 7.46 -8.11 -8.35
C THR A 146 8.86 -8.64 -8.60
N GLU A 147 9.32 -9.59 -7.78
CA GLU A 147 10.62 -10.25 -7.95
C GLU A 147 10.71 -10.97 -9.31
N ALA A 148 9.65 -11.67 -9.73
CA ALA A 148 9.61 -12.35 -11.02
C ALA A 148 9.72 -11.40 -12.22
N MET A 149 9.44 -10.11 -12.03
CA MET A 149 9.60 -9.05 -13.03
C MET A 149 10.91 -8.28 -12.91
N SER A 150 11.87 -8.80 -12.13
CA SER A 150 13.12 -8.10 -11.80
C SER A 150 12.88 -6.76 -11.10
N GLY A 151 11.72 -6.61 -10.48
CA GLY A 151 11.37 -5.46 -9.67
C GLY A 151 11.78 -5.63 -8.22
N LYS A 152 11.64 -4.55 -7.46
CA LYS A 152 11.93 -4.52 -6.02
C LYS A 152 10.88 -3.75 -5.25
N LYS A 153 10.77 -4.07 -3.97
CA LYS A 153 9.97 -3.31 -3.01
C LYS A 153 10.91 -2.35 -2.28
N THR A 154 10.51 -1.08 -2.20
CA THR A 154 11.22 -0.03 -1.46
C THR A 154 10.82 -0.03 0.01
#